data_AF-K0VN48-F1
#
_entry.id   AF-K0VN48-F1
#
_cell.length_a   1.000
_cell.length_b   1.000
_cell.length_c   1.000
_cell.angle_alpha   90.00
_cell.angle_beta   90.00
_cell.angle_gamma   90.00
#
_symmetry.space_group_name_H-M   'P 1'
#
loop_
_entity.id
_entity.type
_entity.pdbx_description
1 polymer ?
#
loop_
_entity_poly.entity_id
_entity_poly.type
_entity_poly.pdbx_seq_one_letter_code
_entity_poly.pdbx_strand_id
1 'polypeptide(L)'
;MNTPINPIDAQRAAAQKFIQDTTQLWITASAQSDSADGLGIDGRISLIHSLTDASTKAYVAWLEALLQGGRHCAPAELGPPLPSEDITIAPRPYARNLEFVGPLVRVGLPKSTIQPPAVGFDPPFLPAGLDKFRIVLRDYRFIGSNYFGTVRLTTAATATNPSPKDLVPDEVSVTVGL
;
A
#
# COMPACT_ATOMS: atom_id res chain seq x y z
N MET A 1 27.33 19.99 -10.28
CA MET A 1 26.77 18.99 -9.35
C MET A 1 25.59 19.65 -8.66
N ASN A 2 24.37 19.43 -9.15
CA ASN A 2 23.17 19.98 -8.53
C ASN A 2 22.76 19.05 -7.41
N THR A 3 22.82 19.55 -6.17
CA THR A 3 22.27 18.89 -4.99
C THR A 3 20.85 18.40 -5.28
N PRO A 4 20.49 17.14 -4.98
CA PRO A 4 19.12 16.71 -5.13
C PRO A 4 18.25 17.56 -4.18
N ILE A 5 17.49 18.49 -4.76
CA ILE A 5 16.47 19.25 -4.03
C ILE A 5 15.48 18.21 -3.53
N ASN A 6 15.36 18.07 -2.20
CA ASN A 6 14.30 17.26 -1.63
C ASN A 6 12.98 17.83 -2.19
N PRO A 7 12.14 17.04 -2.87
CA PRO A 7 10.93 17.56 -3.52
C PRO A 7 9.94 18.18 -2.53
N ILE A 8 9.99 17.79 -1.24
CA ILE A 8 9.26 18.48 -0.16
C ILE A 8 9.75 19.92 0.01
N ASP A 9 11.06 20.17 -0.16
CA ASP A 9 11.61 21.52 -0.10
C ASP A 9 11.17 22.36 -1.30
N ALA A 10 10.99 21.75 -2.49
CA ALA A 10 10.43 22.44 -3.65
C ALA A 10 8.94 22.82 -3.44
N GLN A 11 8.12 21.92 -2.89
CA GLN A 11 6.74 22.22 -2.52
C GLN A 11 6.64 23.29 -1.43
N ARG A 12 7.50 23.18 -0.40
CA ARG A 12 7.60 24.16 0.68
C ARG A 12 8.01 25.53 0.15
N ALA A 13 8.99 25.59 -0.75
CA ALA A 13 9.43 26.83 -1.38
C ALA A 13 8.32 27.46 -2.23
N ALA A 14 7.57 26.67 -3.02
CA ALA A 14 6.44 27.16 -3.79
C ALA A 14 5.33 27.75 -2.89
N ALA A 15 4.98 27.05 -1.80
CA ALA A 15 4.01 27.54 -0.83
C ALA A 15 4.49 28.81 -0.11
N GLN A 16 5.74 28.85 0.33
CA GLN A 16 6.33 30.03 0.99
C GLN A 16 6.35 31.25 0.05
N LYS A 17 6.71 31.04 -1.22
CA LYS A 17 6.70 32.09 -2.23
C LYS A 17 5.29 32.66 -2.45
N PHE A 18 4.28 31.80 -2.57
CA PHE A 18 2.89 32.26 -2.72
C PHE A 18 2.42 33.09 -1.52
N ILE A 19 2.75 32.65 -0.30
CA ILE A 19 2.42 33.40 0.93
C ILE A 19 3.10 34.77 0.90
N GLN A 20 4.39 34.83 0.60
CA GLN A 20 5.15 36.10 0.54
C GLN A 20 4.59 37.06 -0.51
N ASP A 21 4.37 36.59 -1.73
CA ASP A 21 3.86 37.42 -2.83
C ASP A 21 2.45 37.96 -2.49
N THR A 22 1.58 37.11 -1.93
CA THR A 22 0.22 37.51 -1.51
C THR A 22 0.24 38.50 -0.34
N THR A 23 1.07 38.26 0.66
CA THR A 23 1.24 39.18 1.80
C THR A 23 1.71 40.55 1.34
N GLN A 24 2.68 40.60 0.41
CA GLN A 24 3.19 41.87 -0.10
C GLN A 24 2.12 42.67 -0.86
N LEU A 25 1.27 41.99 -1.64
CA LEU A 25 0.15 42.62 -2.33
C LEU A 25 -0.85 43.24 -1.34
N TRP A 26 -1.20 42.52 -0.28
CA TRP A 26 -2.10 43.03 0.76
C TRP A 26 -1.51 44.20 1.56
N ILE A 27 -0.23 44.15 1.91
CA ILE A 27 0.46 45.27 2.58
C ILE A 27 0.43 46.52 1.69
N THR A 28 0.72 46.35 0.40
CA THR A 28 0.73 47.46 -0.57
C THR A 28 -0.66 48.07 -0.72
N ALA A 29 -1.69 47.23 -0.83
CA ALA A 29 -3.09 47.68 -0.92
C ALA A 29 -3.55 48.39 0.36
N SER A 30 -3.14 47.91 1.54
CA SER A 30 -3.41 48.57 2.83
C SER A 30 -2.79 49.96 2.86
N ALA A 31 -1.49 50.06 2.52
CA ALA A 31 -0.79 51.35 2.51
C ALA A 31 -1.42 52.36 1.54
N GLN A 32 -1.91 51.90 0.38
CA GLN A 32 -2.65 52.74 -0.56
C GLN A 32 -4.04 53.12 -0.05
N SER A 33 -4.73 52.21 0.65
CA SER A 33 -6.02 52.49 1.28
C SER A 33 -5.92 53.53 2.39
N ASP A 34 -4.79 53.57 3.10
CA ASP A 34 -4.52 54.52 4.18
C ASP A 34 -4.00 55.88 3.67
N SER A 35 -3.75 56.01 2.36
CA SER A 35 -3.33 57.27 1.74
C SER A 35 -4.50 58.24 1.60
N ALA A 36 -4.20 59.54 1.46
CA ALA A 36 -5.22 60.57 1.26
C ALA A 36 -6.09 60.35 0.01
N ASP A 37 -5.54 59.66 -0.99
CA ASP A 37 -6.23 59.33 -2.26
C ASP A 37 -7.07 58.04 -2.15
N GLY A 38 -6.81 57.21 -1.12
CA GLY A 38 -7.47 55.93 -0.88
C GLY A 38 -7.22 54.87 -1.95
N LEU A 39 -7.71 53.65 -1.71
CA LEU A 39 -7.66 52.57 -2.70
C LEU A 39 -8.88 52.68 -3.62
N GLY A 40 -8.75 53.50 -4.67
CA GLY A 40 -9.75 53.68 -5.72
C GLY A 40 -10.12 52.37 -6.44
N ILE A 41 -11.19 52.43 -7.26
CA ILE A 41 -11.74 51.25 -7.95
C ILE A 41 -10.67 50.56 -8.82
N ASP A 42 -9.87 51.32 -9.55
CA ASP A 42 -8.82 50.78 -10.40
C ASP A 42 -7.71 50.07 -9.61
N GLY A 43 -7.37 50.59 -8.41
CA GLY A 43 -6.43 49.96 -7.48
C GLY A 43 -6.95 48.62 -6.95
N ARG A 44 -8.25 48.54 -6.65
CA ARG A 44 -8.90 47.28 -6.22
C ARG A 44 -8.93 46.26 -7.35
N ILE A 45 -9.22 46.68 -8.58
CA ILE A 45 -9.20 45.81 -9.76
C ILE A 45 -7.77 45.29 -10.01
N SER A 46 -6.76 46.16 -9.91
CA SER A 46 -5.35 45.77 -10.06
C SER A 46 -4.91 44.77 -8.99
N LEU A 47 -5.33 44.95 -7.73
CA LEU A 47 -5.07 44.00 -6.65
C LEU A 47 -5.65 42.61 -6.95
N ILE A 48 -6.93 42.53 -7.35
CA ILE A 48 -7.60 41.25 -7.65
C ILE A 48 -6.89 40.51 -8.80
N HIS A 49 -6.49 41.24 -9.84
CA HIS A 49 -5.73 40.64 -10.95
C HIS A 49 -4.38 40.09 -10.47
N SER A 50 -3.67 40.86 -9.64
CA SER A 50 -2.37 40.45 -9.10
C SER A 50 -2.48 39.23 -8.18
N LEU A 51 -3.54 39.13 -7.38
CA LEU A 51 -3.80 37.97 -6.52
C LEU A 51 -4.15 36.72 -7.35
N THR A 52 -4.95 36.88 -8.42
CA THR A 52 -5.30 35.79 -9.33
C THR A 52 -4.07 35.27 -10.08
N ASP A 53 -3.21 36.16 -10.54
CA ASP A 53 -1.94 35.83 -11.19
C ASP A 53 -1.00 35.07 -10.24
N ALA A 54 -0.83 35.57 -9.01
CA ALA A 54 -0.04 34.90 -7.98
C ALA A 54 -0.59 33.49 -7.66
N SER A 55 -1.91 33.33 -7.59
CA SER A 55 -2.57 32.05 -7.34
C SER A 55 -2.31 31.06 -8.50
N THR A 56 -2.47 31.53 -9.73
CA THR A 56 -2.23 30.70 -10.93
C THR A 56 -0.79 30.22 -11.00
N LYS A 57 0.18 31.11 -10.75
CA LYS A 57 1.61 30.75 -10.72
C LYS A 57 1.93 29.76 -9.62
N ALA A 58 1.32 29.89 -8.44
CA ALA A 58 1.50 28.95 -7.35
C ALA A 58 0.97 27.54 -7.68
N TYR A 59 -0.20 27.45 -8.33
CA TYR A 59 -0.75 26.17 -8.77
C TYR A 59 0.13 25.48 -9.82
N VAL A 60 0.66 26.24 -10.79
CA VAL A 60 1.60 25.70 -11.78
C VAL A 60 2.86 25.16 -11.10
N ALA A 61 3.46 25.94 -10.20
CA ALA A 61 4.65 25.50 -9.46
C ALA A 61 4.39 24.25 -8.59
N TRP A 62 3.20 24.15 -7.99
CA TRP A 62 2.77 22.96 -7.26
C TRP A 62 2.60 21.74 -8.18
N LEU A 63 1.97 21.91 -9.33
CA LEU A 63 1.83 20.84 -10.33
C LEU A 63 3.19 20.38 -10.86
N GLU A 64 4.10 21.31 -11.15
CA GLU A 64 5.48 20.99 -11.54
C GLU A 64 6.21 20.21 -10.45
N ALA A 65 6.08 20.62 -9.18
CA ALA A 65 6.68 19.91 -8.06
C ALA A 65 6.08 18.50 -7.88
N LEU A 66 4.77 18.33 -8.09
CA LEU A 66 4.11 17.02 -8.06
C LEU A 66 4.56 16.12 -9.21
N LEU A 67 4.67 16.65 -10.43
CA LEU A 67 5.09 15.91 -11.61
C LEU A 67 6.58 15.51 -11.52
N GLN A 68 7.43 16.40 -11.00
CA GLN A 68 8.86 16.11 -10.77
C GLN A 68 9.09 15.19 -9.57
N GLY A 69 8.19 15.22 -8.58
CA GLY A 69 8.31 14.51 -7.31
C GLY A 69 7.48 13.23 -7.20
N GLY A 70 6.91 12.68 -8.28
CA GLY A 70 5.85 11.64 -8.31
C GLY A 70 6.07 10.27 -7.63
N ARG A 71 6.87 10.17 -6.55
CA ARG A 71 7.02 9.01 -5.66
C ARG A 71 7.10 9.49 -4.20
N HIS A 72 5.99 10.00 -3.65
CA HIS A 72 5.92 10.57 -2.29
C HIS A 72 5.46 9.63 -1.19
N CYS A 73 5.35 8.34 -1.48
CA CYS A 73 5.63 7.39 -0.42
C CYS A 73 7.13 7.15 -0.53
N ALA A 74 7.91 7.56 0.49
CA ALA A 74 9.11 6.78 0.78
C ALA A 74 8.68 5.31 0.63
N PRO A 75 9.40 4.45 -0.10
CA PRO A 75 9.11 3.04 0.02
C PRO A 75 9.19 2.81 1.53
N ALA A 76 8.06 2.57 2.17
CA ALA A 76 8.11 1.83 3.40
C ALA A 76 8.99 0.66 3.00
N GLU A 77 10.10 0.46 3.70
CA GLU A 77 10.73 -0.84 3.68
C GLU A 77 9.65 -1.77 4.22
N LEU A 78 8.75 -2.16 3.32
CA LEU A 78 7.68 -3.09 3.56
C LEU A 78 8.48 -4.33 3.85
N GLY A 79 8.64 -4.61 5.13
CA GLY A 79 9.09 -5.91 5.58
C GLY A 79 8.26 -6.99 4.88
N PRO A 80 8.75 -8.23 4.87
CA PRO A 80 8.01 -9.31 4.25
C PRO A 80 6.54 -9.28 4.72
N PRO A 81 5.57 -9.51 3.82
CA PRO A 81 4.15 -9.52 4.16
C PRO A 81 3.94 -10.43 5.38
N LEU A 82 3.09 -9.98 6.30
CA LEU A 82 2.78 -10.77 7.48
C LEU A 82 2.15 -12.10 7.02
N PRO A 83 2.55 -13.22 7.64
CA PRO A 83 1.91 -14.50 7.38
C PRO A 83 0.44 -14.44 7.79
N SER A 84 -0.37 -15.35 7.25
CA SER A 84 -1.75 -15.53 7.71
C SER A 84 -1.82 -15.90 9.20
N GLU A 85 -3.02 -15.84 9.75
CA GLU A 85 -3.34 -16.46 11.03
C GLU A 85 -3.05 -17.97 11.03
N ASP A 86 -2.89 -18.54 12.24
CA ASP A 86 -2.68 -19.97 12.44
C ASP A 86 -3.91 -20.78 12.05
N ILE A 87 -3.74 -21.70 11.10
CA ILE A 87 -4.79 -22.63 10.67
C ILE A 87 -4.63 -23.91 11.47
N THR A 88 -5.63 -24.21 12.31
CA THR A 88 -5.61 -25.38 13.20
C THR A 88 -6.26 -26.59 12.53
N ILE A 89 -5.61 -27.75 12.61
CA ILE A 89 -6.04 -29.03 12.03
C ILE A 89 -5.81 -30.17 13.02
N ALA A 90 -6.50 -31.29 12.84
CA ALA A 90 -6.31 -32.44 13.72
C ALA A 90 -4.85 -32.94 13.64
N PRO A 91 -4.15 -33.12 14.78
CA PRO A 91 -2.79 -33.64 14.80
C PRO A 91 -2.77 -35.11 14.35
N ARG A 92 -1.67 -35.52 13.69
CA ARG A 92 -1.45 -36.90 13.20
C ARG A 92 -0.06 -37.38 13.62
N PRO A 93 0.15 -38.69 13.80
CA PRO A 93 1.43 -39.23 14.26
C PRO A 93 2.53 -39.26 13.17
N TYR A 94 2.26 -38.74 11.98
CA TYR A 94 3.18 -38.71 10.83
C TYR A 94 3.21 -37.32 10.19
N ALA A 95 4.27 -37.04 9.44
CA ALA A 95 4.41 -35.79 8.70
C ALA A 95 3.46 -35.74 7.48
N ARG A 96 2.94 -34.56 7.17
CA ARG A 96 2.01 -34.31 6.07
C ARG A 96 2.56 -33.25 5.12
N ASN A 97 2.44 -33.48 3.83
CA ASN A 97 2.70 -32.47 2.80
C ASN A 97 1.47 -31.57 2.66
N LEU A 98 1.71 -30.29 2.40
CA LEU A 98 0.68 -29.27 2.21
C LEU A 98 0.67 -28.84 0.75
N GLU A 99 -0.48 -28.95 0.11
CA GLU A 99 -0.66 -28.56 -1.30
C GLU A 99 -1.95 -27.78 -1.48
N PHE A 100 -1.97 -26.80 -2.39
CA PHE A 100 -3.20 -26.13 -2.78
C PHE A 100 -3.91 -26.94 -3.86
N VAL A 101 -5.22 -27.20 -3.67
CA VAL A 101 -6.04 -27.92 -4.66
C VAL A 101 -6.32 -27.06 -5.91
N GLY A 102 -6.18 -25.73 -5.78
CA GLY A 102 -6.39 -24.78 -6.86
C GLY A 102 -5.95 -23.37 -6.47
N PRO A 103 -6.28 -22.36 -7.28
CA PRO A 103 -5.95 -20.97 -6.96
C PRO A 103 -6.79 -20.45 -5.80
N LEU A 104 -6.21 -19.57 -4.99
CA LEU A 104 -6.95 -18.85 -3.95
C LEU A 104 -7.78 -17.74 -4.59
N VAL A 105 -9.06 -17.64 -4.23
CA VAL A 105 -10.01 -16.68 -4.79
C VAL A 105 -10.22 -15.52 -3.83
N ARG A 106 -10.13 -14.28 -4.31
CA ARG A 106 -10.33 -13.10 -3.46
C ARG A 106 -11.78 -13.00 -2.98
N VAL A 107 -11.96 -12.80 -1.68
CA VAL A 107 -13.27 -12.56 -1.07
C VAL A 107 -13.83 -11.24 -1.59
N GLY A 108 -15.06 -11.29 -2.13
CA GLY A 108 -15.73 -10.12 -2.74
C GLY A 108 -15.29 -9.78 -4.17
N LEU A 109 -14.24 -10.42 -4.71
CA LEU A 109 -13.80 -10.19 -6.09
C LEU A 109 -13.37 -11.51 -6.79
N PRO A 110 -14.31 -12.38 -7.19
CA PRO A 110 -14.02 -13.75 -7.64
C PRO A 110 -13.12 -13.87 -8.87
N LYS A 111 -13.02 -12.82 -9.69
CA LYS A 111 -12.15 -12.78 -10.88
C LYS A 111 -10.67 -12.55 -10.53
N SER A 112 -10.37 -12.16 -9.29
CA SER A 112 -9.00 -11.97 -8.81
C SER A 112 -8.59 -13.20 -8.04
N THR A 113 -7.60 -13.93 -8.57
CA THR A 113 -7.11 -15.18 -8.00
C THR A 113 -5.60 -15.17 -7.83
N ILE A 114 -5.11 -15.87 -6.81
CA ILE A 114 -3.68 -16.12 -6.59
C ILE A 114 -3.37 -17.54 -7.03
N GLN A 115 -2.38 -17.69 -7.91
CA GLN A 115 -1.92 -19.01 -8.34
C GLN A 115 -1.00 -19.63 -7.27
N PRO A 116 -0.97 -20.97 -7.12
CA PRO A 116 -0.14 -21.65 -6.11
C PRO A 116 1.32 -21.20 -5.99
N PRO A 117 2.09 -20.87 -7.05
CA PRO A 117 3.49 -20.43 -6.88
C PRO A 117 3.65 -19.07 -6.17
N ALA A 118 2.59 -18.25 -6.12
CA ALA A 118 2.61 -16.94 -5.46
C ALA A 118 2.37 -17.02 -3.94
N VAL A 119 2.08 -18.21 -3.42
CA VAL A 119 1.89 -18.49 -1.99
C VAL A 119 2.75 -19.67 -1.55
N GLY A 120 2.94 -19.80 -0.24
CA GLY A 120 3.62 -20.93 0.37
C GLY A 120 3.03 -21.25 1.72
N PHE A 121 3.64 -22.23 2.39
CA PHE A 121 3.27 -22.63 3.74
C PHE A 121 4.44 -22.38 4.70
N ASP A 122 4.10 -22.02 5.93
CA ASP A 122 5.03 -21.96 7.06
C ASP A 122 4.44 -22.76 8.24
N PRO A 123 4.99 -23.94 8.58
CA PRO A 123 6.12 -24.61 7.94
C PRO A 123 5.78 -25.17 6.54
N PRO A 124 6.78 -25.44 5.66
CA PRO A 124 6.55 -25.90 4.28
C PRO A 124 5.93 -27.29 4.18
N PHE A 125 6.10 -28.11 5.21
CA PHE A 125 5.39 -29.35 5.45
C PHE A 125 5.02 -29.38 6.92
N LEU A 126 4.04 -30.18 7.31
CA LEU A 126 3.59 -30.28 8.69
C LEU A 126 4.22 -31.50 9.36
N PRO A 127 5.13 -31.34 10.33
CA PRO A 127 5.70 -32.42 11.11
C PRO A 127 4.66 -33.27 11.86
N ALA A 128 5.06 -34.48 12.25
CA ALA A 128 4.26 -35.34 13.11
C ALA A 128 3.92 -34.63 14.44
N GLY A 129 2.67 -34.74 14.86
CA GLY A 129 2.16 -34.16 16.11
C GLY A 129 1.83 -32.67 16.06
N LEU A 130 2.22 -31.94 15.01
CA LEU A 130 1.83 -30.54 14.86
C LEU A 130 0.42 -30.41 14.26
N ASP A 131 -0.28 -29.39 14.75
CA ASP A 131 -1.68 -29.08 14.48
C ASP A 131 -1.86 -27.71 13.83
N LYS A 132 -0.79 -26.96 13.58
CA LYS A 132 -0.84 -25.58 13.06
C LYS A 132 0.08 -25.36 11.87
N PHE A 133 -0.40 -24.60 10.90
CA PHE A 133 0.39 -24.03 9.81
C PHE A 133 -0.16 -22.67 9.41
N ARG A 134 0.64 -21.87 8.71
CA ARG A 134 0.28 -20.57 8.14
C ARG A 134 0.47 -20.58 6.63
N ILE A 135 -0.24 -19.69 5.96
CA ILE A 135 -0.05 -19.38 4.55
C ILE A 135 0.77 -18.10 4.45
N VAL A 136 1.84 -18.15 3.65
CA VAL A 136 2.75 -17.02 3.44
C VAL A 136 2.67 -16.53 2.01
N LEU A 137 2.72 -15.22 1.82
CA LEU A 137 2.71 -14.61 0.51
C LEU A 137 4.14 -14.54 -0.06
N ARG A 138 4.35 -15.09 -1.25
CA ARG A 138 5.64 -14.99 -1.98
C ARG A 138 5.63 -13.85 -2.99
N ASP A 139 4.47 -13.52 -3.54
CA ASP A 139 4.29 -12.43 -4.49
C ASP A 139 3.50 -11.27 -3.85
N TYR A 140 4.20 -10.17 -3.61
CA TYR A 140 3.67 -9.08 -2.78
C TYR A 140 2.58 -8.26 -3.48
N ARG A 141 2.31 -8.53 -4.76
CA ARG A 141 1.21 -7.89 -5.52
C ARG A 141 -0.19 -8.22 -4.96
N PHE A 142 -0.29 -9.24 -4.12
CA PHE A 142 -1.55 -9.74 -3.57
C PHE A 142 -1.73 -9.43 -2.07
N ILE A 143 -0.88 -8.58 -1.50
CA ILE A 143 -0.95 -8.17 -0.09
C ILE A 143 -2.21 -7.34 0.23
N GLY A 144 -2.68 -7.42 1.48
CA GLY A 144 -3.76 -6.61 2.03
C GLY A 144 -5.16 -7.09 1.62
N SER A 145 -5.34 -8.38 1.34
CA SER A 145 -6.61 -8.92 0.87
C SER A 145 -6.93 -10.28 1.47
N ASN A 146 -8.23 -10.56 1.59
CA ASN A 146 -8.72 -11.85 2.05
C ASN A 146 -8.96 -12.78 0.88
N TYR A 147 -8.51 -14.02 1.02
CA TYR A 147 -8.63 -15.06 0.01
C TYR A 147 -9.22 -16.35 0.59
N PHE A 148 -9.96 -17.06 -0.24
CA PHE A 148 -10.57 -18.35 0.07
C PHE A 148 -9.98 -19.44 -0.83
N GLY A 149 -9.74 -20.62 -0.29
CA GLY A 149 -9.37 -21.79 -1.10
C GLY A 149 -9.29 -23.08 -0.28
N THR A 150 -8.72 -24.11 -0.89
CA THR A 150 -8.65 -25.45 -0.29
C THR A 150 -7.21 -25.93 -0.23
N VAL A 151 -6.79 -26.33 0.96
CA VAL A 151 -5.49 -26.97 1.22
C VAL A 151 -5.72 -28.47 1.37
N ARG A 152 -4.97 -29.26 0.61
CA ARG A 152 -4.93 -30.71 0.71
C ARG A 152 -3.71 -31.12 1.52
N LEU A 153 -3.93 -32.00 2.48
CA LEU A 153 -2.92 -32.62 3.30
C LEU A 153 -2.75 -34.08 2.87
N THR A 154 -1.56 -34.41 2.37
CA THR A 154 -1.20 -35.77 1.98
C THR A 154 -0.15 -36.34 2.92
N THR A 155 -0.11 -37.65 3.07
CA THR A 155 0.96 -38.33 3.79
C THR A 155 2.30 -38.04 3.14
N ALA A 156 3.31 -37.64 3.92
CA ALA A 156 4.66 -37.50 3.40
C ALA A 156 5.22 -38.88 3.04
N ALA A 157 5.98 -38.97 1.94
CA ALA A 157 6.55 -40.24 1.46
C ALA A 157 7.49 -40.93 2.47
N THR A 158 7.98 -40.19 3.47
CA THR A 158 8.84 -40.68 4.55
C THR A 158 8.06 -41.17 5.78
N ALA A 159 6.72 -41.19 5.74
CA ALA A 159 5.89 -41.67 6.86
C ALA A 159 6.13 -43.16 7.11
N THR A 160 6.51 -43.52 8.34
CA THR A 160 6.71 -44.91 8.78
C THR A 160 5.37 -45.49 9.25
N ASN A 161 4.90 -46.56 8.61
CA ASN A 161 3.65 -47.29 8.90
C ASN A 161 2.33 -46.48 8.77
N PRO A 162 2.02 -45.88 7.60
CA PRO A 162 0.69 -45.28 7.40
C PRO A 162 -0.39 -46.38 7.40
N SER A 163 -1.48 -46.18 8.14
CA SER A 163 -2.65 -47.06 7.99
C SER A 163 -3.36 -46.77 6.66
N PRO A 164 -4.17 -47.70 6.11
CA PRO A 164 -4.92 -47.43 4.89
C PRO A 164 -5.84 -46.20 4.97
N LYS A 165 -6.30 -45.85 6.17
CA LYS A 165 -7.12 -44.66 6.42
C LYS A 165 -6.30 -43.36 6.38
N ASP A 166 -4.99 -43.45 6.61
CA ASP A 166 -4.07 -42.31 6.59
C ASP A 166 -3.59 -41.95 5.17
N LEU A 167 -3.87 -42.81 4.19
CA LEU A 167 -3.58 -42.57 2.77
C LEU A 167 -4.65 -41.70 2.08
N VAL A 168 -5.80 -41.50 2.73
CA VAL A 168 -6.86 -40.61 2.21
C VAL A 168 -6.42 -39.16 2.47
N PRO A 169 -6.31 -38.31 1.44
CA PRO A 169 -5.97 -36.91 1.63
C PRO A 169 -7.04 -36.19 2.44
N ASP A 170 -6.63 -35.39 3.42
CA ASP A 170 -7.53 -34.50 4.15
C ASP A 170 -7.62 -33.18 3.37
N GLU A 171 -8.83 -32.67 3.11
CA GLU A 171 -9.05 -31.37 2.45
C GLU A 171 -9.64 -30.37 3.46
N VAL A 172 -9.03 -29.19 3.54
CA VAL A 172 -9.40 -28.13 4.48
C VAL A 172 -9.68 -26.85 3.70
N SER A 173 -10.90 -26.35 3.82
CA SER A 173 -11.28 -25.04 3.29
C SER A 173 -10.77 -23.95 4.23
N VAL A 174 -10.07 -22.97 3.67
CA VAL A 174 -9.41 -21.90 4.43
C VAL A 174 -9.80 -20.54 3.88
N THR A 175 -9.99 -19.59 4.79
CA THR A 175 -10.09 -18.16 4.47
C THR A 175 -8.95 -17.46 5.20
N VAL A 176 -8.08 -16.77 4.45
CA VAL A 176 -6.88 -16.15 5.00
C VAL A 176 -6.77 -14.69 4.58
N GLY A 177 -6.35 -13.84 5.51
CA GLY A 177 -5.82 -12.52 5.21
C GLY A 177 -4.34 -12.63 4.87
N LEU A 178 -3.94 -12.08 3.73
CA LEU A 178 -2.56 -12.02 3.22
C LEU A 178 -2.19 -10.58 2.87
#